data_AF-A0A942NZ02-F1
#
_entry.id   AF-A0A942NZ02-F1
#
_cell.length_a   1.000
_cell.length_b   1.000
_cell.length_c   1.000
_cell.angle_alpha   90.00
_cell.angle_beta   90.00
_cell.angle_gamma   90.00
#
_symmetry.space_group_name_H-M   'P 1'
#
loop_
_entity.id
_entity.type
_entity.pdbx_description
1 polymer ?
#
loop_
_entity_poly.entity_id
_entity_poly.type
_entity_poly.pdbx_seq_one_letter_code
_entity_poly.pdbx_strand_id
1 'polypeptide(L)'
;MPTKIHPSILTNGITDVEPFREWGQHLATARDEKGRDAKLTTAQIRKFFGEVKKIQADFENKKGEIILLTPKLAYAVGRDKGKIGLKSLYDLLTPLIAEINKDKARFRVFVQVFEAIVAYHKEFVKE
;
A
#
# COMPACT_ATOMS: atom_id res chain seq x y z
N MET A 1 3.34 -14.70 6.20
CA MET A 1 3.69 -13.33 5.78
C MET A 1 4.01 -13.38 4.30
N PRO A 2 3.49 -12.45 3.48
CA PRO A 2 3.77 -12.40 2.04
C PRO A 2 5.25 -12.15 1.73
N THR A 3 5.64 -12.39 0.48
CA THR A 3 6.97 -12.11 -0.05
C THR A 3 7.36 -10.65 0.14
N LYS A 4 8.58 -10.41 0.62
CA LYS A 4 9.08 -9.06 0.88
C LYS A 4 9.33 -8.31 -0.42
N ILE A 5 8.70 -7.14 -0.59
CA ILE A 5 8.96 -6.24 -1.71
C ILE A 5 10.12 -5.32 -1.31
N HIS A 6 11.25 -5.40 -2.02
CA HIS A 6 12.42 -4.57 -1.75
C HIS A 6 12.32 -3.21 -2.46
N PRO A 7 12.76 -2.09 -1.85
CA PRO A 7 12.68 -0.76 -2.49
C PRO A 7 13.41 -0.61 -3.82
N SER A 8 14.35 -1.49 -4.14
CA SER A 8 14.98 -1.56 -5.47
C SER A 8 13.98 -1.80 -6.59
N ILE A 9 12.75 -2.27 -6.30
CA ILE A 9 11.68 -2.36 -7.30
C ILE A 9 11.36 -0.99 -7.92
N LEU A 10 11.54 0.11 -7.17
CA LEU A 10 11.27 1.47 -7.64
C LEU A 10 12.21 1.91 -8.78
N THR A 11 13.39 1.28 -8.88
CA THR A 11 14.37 1.53 -9.94
C THR A 11 14.35 0.43 -11.00
N ASN A 12 14.21 -0.82 -10.58
CA ASN A 12 14.29 -1.98 -11.46
C ASN A 12 12.98 -2.24 -12.22
N GLY A 13 11.88 -1.63 -11.78
CA GLY A 13 10.56 -1.89 -12.30
C GLY A 13 9.97 -3.20 -11.81
N ILE A 14 8.75 -3.47 -12.24
CA ILE A 14 8.01 -4.68 -11.92
C ILE A 14 8.41 -5.78 -12.91
N THR A 15 8.91 -6.91 -12.40
CA THR A 15 9.28 -8.09 -13.20
C THR A 15 8.47 -9.34 -12.84
N ASP A 16 7.86 -9.35 -11.66
CA ASP A 16 7.02 -10.43 -11.15
C ASP A 16 5.83 -9.81 -10.39
N VAL A 17 4.65 -10.41 -10.59
CA VAL A 17 3.39 -9.96 -9.99
C VAL A 17 2.96 -10.81 -8.80
N GLU A 18 3.52 -12.01 -8.62
CA GLU A 18 3.14 -12.90 -7.52
C GLU A 18 3.28 -12.27 -6.13
N PRO A 19 4.33 -11.49 -5.82
CA PRO A 19 4.39 -10.79 -4.54
C PRO A 19 3.17 -9.89 -4.31
N PHE A 20 2.68 -9.18 -5.34
CA PHE A 20 1.51 -8.32 -5.19
C PHE A 20 0.23 -9.11 -4.99
N ARG A 21 0.14 -10.30 -5.59
CA ARG A 21 -0.98 -11.22 -5.39
C ARG A 21 -1.02 -11.75 -3.96
N GLU A 22 0.11 -12.21 -3.43
CA GLU A 22 0.24 -12.64 -2.04
C GLU A 22 -0.12 -11.51 -1.06
N TRP A 23 0.35 -10.29 -1.32
CA TRP A 23 -0.02 -9.12 -0.53
C TRP A 23 -1.50 -8.79 -0.64
N GLY A 24 -2.07 -8.80 -1.84
CA GLY A 24 -3.50 -8.59 -2.07
C GLY A 24 -4.35 -9.56 -1.26
N GLN A 25 -4.02 -10.86 -1.34
CA GLN A 25 -4.70 -11.91 -0.57
C GLN A 25 -4.56 -11.70 0.94
N HIS A 26 -3.33 -11.53 1.44
CA HIS A 26 -3.07 -11.32 2.86
C HIS A 26 -3.85 -10.14 3.43
N LEU A 27 -3.89 -9.02 2.70
CA LEU A 27 -4.65 -7.83 3.11
C LEU A 27 -6.17 -8.06 3.07
N ALA A 28 -6.67 -8.87 2.13
CA ALA A 28 -8.10 -9.14 1.97
C ALA A 28 -8.64 -10.18 2.98
N THR A 29 -7.78 -11.06 3.49
CA THR A 29 -8.19 -12.18 4.35
C THR A 29 -7.58 -12.17 5.75
N ALA A 30 -6.89 -11.09 6.14
CA ALA A 30 -6.23 -11.00 7.44
C ALA A 30 -7.21 -11.23 8.61
N ARG A 31 -6.76 -12.01 9.60
CA ARG A 31 -7.46 -12.26 10.86
C ARG A 31 -6.54 -11.95 12.03
N ASP A 32 -7.13 -11.54 13.15
CA ASP A 32 -6.38 -11.34 14.39
C ASP A 32 -6.05 -12.67 15.10
N GLU A 33 -5.30 -12.59 16.19
CA GLU A 33 -4.92 -13.74 17.02
C GLU A 33 -6.12 -14.53 17.57
N LYS A 34 -7.32 -13.93 17.58
CA LYS A 34 -8.58 -14.54 18.02
C LYS A 34 -9.46 -15.01 16.85
N GLY A 35 -8.94 -14.98 15.62
CA GLY A 35 -9.66 -15.37 14.41
C GLY A 35 -10.69 -14.36 13.91
N ARG A 36 -10.77 -13.17 14.52
CA ARG A 36 -11.71 -12.11 14.11
C ARG A 36 -11.20 -11.42 12.86
N ASP A 37 -12.14 -10.85 12.09
CA ASP A 37 -11.81 -10.16 10.86
C ASP A 37 -10.92 -8.93 11.14
N ALA A 38 -9.73 -8.94 10.57
CA ALA A 38 -8.73 -7.88 10.67
C ALA A 38 -8.28 -7.40 9.28
N LYS A 39 -9.09 -7.70 8.24
CA LYS A 39 -8.79 -7.36 6.86
C LYS A 39 -8.77 -5.87 6.62
N LEU A 40 -8.01 -5.48 5.61
CA LEU A 40 -8.08 -4.15 5.04
C LEU A 40 -9.38 -4.03 4.24
N THR A 41 -10.24 -3.07 4.59
CA THR A 41 -11.50 -2.87 3.87
C THR A 41 -11.26 -2.13 2.55
N THR A 42 -12.17 -2.32 1.59
CA THR A 42 -12.14 -1.57 0.32
C THR A 42 -12.16 -0.06 0.54
N ALA A 43 -12.90 0.42 1.55
CA ALA A 43 -12.95 1.85 1.88
C ALA A 43 -11.60 2.38 2.40
N GLN A 44 -10.90 1.61 3.25
CA GLN A 44 -9.59 1.99 3.76
C GLN A 44 -8.54 2.06 2.65
N ILE A 45 -8.45 1.03 1.81
CA ILE A 45 -7.47 1.00 0.72
C ILE A 45 -7.76 2.08 -0.33
N ARG A 46 -9.03 2.28 -0.72
CA ARG A 46 -9.46 3.32 -1.65
C ARG A 46 -9.14 4.72 -1.13
N LYS A 47 -9.37 4.97 0.16
CA LYS A 47 -9.08 6.28 0.77
C LYS A 47 -7.59 6.61 0.62
N PHE A 48 -6.71 5.68 0.96
CA PHE A 48 -5.27 5.92 0.85
C PHE A 48 -4.81 5.99 -0.62
N PHE A 49 -5.32 5.10 -1.48
CA PHE A 49 -5.04 5.13 -2.92
C PHE A 49 -5.46 6.44 -3.58
N GLY A 50 -6.59 7.02 -3.17
CA GLY A 50 -7.04 8.33 -3.62
C GLY A 50 -6.04 9.45 -3.31
N GLU A 51 -5.39 9.42 -2.14
CA GLU A 51 -4.34 10.40 -1.80
C GLU A 51 -3.11 10.24 -2.68
N VAL A 52 -2.69 9.00 -2.96
CA VAL A 52 -1.61 8.71 -3.91
C VAL A 52 -1.96 9.22 -5.31
N LYS A 53 -3.19 8.99 -5.78
CA LYS A 53 -3.67 9.48 -7.08
C LYS A 53 -3.70 11.01 -7.18
N LYS A 54 -4.02 11.73 -6.09
CA LYS A 54 -3.97 13.21 -6.07
C LYS A 54 -2.56 13.72 -6.30
N ILE A 55 -1.55 13.08 -5.69
CA ILE A 55 -0.14 13.42 -5.94
C ILE A 55 0.23 13.06 -7.38
N GLN A 56 -0.21 11.90 -7.89
CA GLN A 56 0.06 11.50 -9.28
C GLN A 56 -0.48 12.50 -10.31
N ALA A 57 -1.70 12.99 -10.10
CA ALA A 57 -2.36 13.92 -11.02
C ALA A 57 -1.66 15.29 -11.11
N ASP A 58 -0.96 15.70 -10.05
CA ASP A 58 -0.32 17.01 -9.94
C ASP A 58 1.06 16.89 -9.26
N PHE A 59 1.89 16.02 -9.83
CA PHE A 59 3.14 15.59 -9.20
C PHE A 59 4.09 16.74 -8.91
N GLU A 60 4.25 17.69 -9.82
CA GLU A 60 5.25 18.75 -9.65
C GLU A 60 4.94 19.66 -8.45
N ASN A 61 3.66 19.96 -8.23
CA ASN A 61 3.22 20.80 -7.11
C ASN A 61 3.08 19.99 -5.81
N LYS A 62 2.77 18.69 -5.90
CA LYS A 62 2.44 17.85 -4.73
C LYS A 62 3.50 16.83 -4.33
N LYS A 63 4.64 16.74 -5.02
CA LYS A 63 5.74 15.83 -4.64
C LYS A 63 6.24 16.04 -3.21
N GLY A 64 6.07 17.26 -2.66
CA GLY A 64 6.30 17.54 -1.24
C GLY A 64 5.42 16.75 -0.28
N GLU A 65 4.22 16.37 -0.69
CA GLU A 65 3.24 15.63 0.12
C GLU A 65 3.54 14.13 0.21
N ILE A 66 4.47 13.60 -0.59
CA ILE A 66 4.84 12.17 -0.56
C ILE A 66 5.27 11.75 0.85
N ILE A 67 6.03 12.62 1.54
CA ILE A 67 6.46 12.37 2.92
C ILE A 67 5.29 12.27 3.91
N LEU A 68 4.14 12.84 3.57
CA LEU A 68 2.93 12.81 4.40
C LEU A 68 2.14 11.50 4.24
N LEU A 69 2.45 10.66 3.24
CA LEU A 69 1.78 9.37 3.06
C LEU A 69 2.04 8.43 4.24
N THR A 70 3.27 8.38 4.75
CA THR A 70 3.65 7.57 5.92
C THR A 70 2.90 7.96 7.20
N PRO A 71 2.89 9.22 7.67
CA PRO A 71 2.12 9.60 8.86
C PRO A 71 0.60 9.45 8.67
N LYS A 72 0.06 9.60 7.45
CA LYS A 72 -1.37 9.30 7.17
C LYS A 72 -1.69 7.82 7.41
N LEU A 73 -0.83 6.91 6.97
CA LEU A 73 -0.97 5.48 7.26
C LEU A 73 -0.79 5.19 8.75
N ALA A 74 0.21 5.77 9.39
CA ALA A 74 0.46 5.59 10.83
C ALA A 74 -0.75 6.03 11.68
N TYR A 75 -1.37 7.17 11.35
CA TYR A 75 -2.60 7.63 12.01
C TYR A 75 -3.74 6.63 11.79
N ALA A 76 -3.92 6.13 10.57
CA ALA A 76 -4.96 5.16 10.27
C ALA A 76 -4.78 3.88 11.11
N VAL A 77 -3.54 3.38 11.22
CA VAL A 77 -3.19 2.24 12.09
C VAL A 77 -3.51 2.53 13.56
N GLY A 78 -3.12 3.69 14.07
CA GLY A 78 -3.35 4.07 15.48
C GLY A 78 -4.82 4.25 15.84
N ARG A 79 -5.64 4.70 14.88
CA ARG A 79 -7.08 4.86 15.03
C ARG A 79 -7.84 3.53 15.02
N ASP A 80 -7.43 2.59 14.17
CA ASP A 80 -8.10 1.31 13.95
C ASP A 80 -7.38 0.17 14.70
N LYS A 81 -7.29 0.34 16.04
CA LYS A 81 -6.57 -0.60 16.93
C LYS A 81 -7.10 -2.03 16.74
N GLY A 82 -6.21 -2.95 16.37
CA GLY A 82 -6.52 -4.38 16.16
C GLY A 82 -6.62 -4.82 14.70
N LYS A 83 -6.54 -3.92 13.71
CA LYS A 83 -6.55 -4.30 12.29
C LYS A 83 -5.16 -4.60 11.74
N ILE A 84 -4.80 -5.88 11.75
CA ILE A 84 -3.55 -6.41 11.20
C ILE A 84 -3.36 -6.04 9.72
N GLY A 85 -4.43 -6.01 8.92
CA GLY A 85 -4.36 -5.65 7.51
C GLY A 85 -3.84 -4.22 7.28
N LEU A 86 -4.29 -3.25 8.09
CA LEU A 86 -3.84 -1.87 7.96
C LEU A 86 -2.39 -1.69 8.42
N LYS A 87 -1.98 -2.38 9.48
CA LYS A 87 -0.59 -2.41 9.93
C LYS A 87 0.32 -3.06 8.87
N SER A 88 -0.14 -4.16 8.28
CA SER A 88 0.57 -4.86 7.19
C SER A 88 0.76 -3.96 5.96
N LEU A 89 -0.26 -3.18 5.57
CA LEU A 89 -0.14 -2.19 4.50
C LEU A 89 0.87 -1.09 4.85
N TYR A 90 0.84 -0.59 6.09
CA TYR A 90 1.80 0.40 6.57
C TYR A 90 3.24 -0.13 6.51
N ASP A 91 3.49 -1.33 7.03
CA ASP A 91 4.82 -1.94 7.06
C ASP A 91 5.35 -2.22 5.64
N LEU A 92 4.45 -2.58 4.71
CA LEU A 92 4.78 -2.78 3.31
C LEU A 92 5.16 -1.47 2.59
N LEU A 93 4.34 -0.44 2.70
CA LEU A 93 4.46 0.75 1.87
C LEU A 93 5.46 1.78 2.43
N THR A 94 5.66 1.83 3.75
CA THR A 94 6.58 2.77 4.38
C THR A 94 8.01 2.74 3.81
N PRO A 95 8.68 1.58 3.68
CA PRO A 95 10.02 1.54 3.09
C PRO A 95 10.04 1.95 1.61
N LEU A 96 8.97 1.69 0.86
CA LEU A 96 8.85 2.15 -0.53
C LEU A 96 8.71 3.67 -0.59
N ILE A 97 7.82 4.25 0.22
CA ILE A 97 7.58 5.70 0.28
C ILE A 97 8.87 6.47 0.61
N ALA A 98 9.65 5.96 1.56
CA ALA A 98 10.92 6.56 1.96
C ALA A 98 11.92 6.67 0.80
N GLU A 99 11.94 5.68 -0.10
CA GLU A 99 12.90 5.60 -1.21
C GLU A 99 12.45 6.33 -2.49
N ILE A 100 11.23 6.89 -2.51
CA ILE A 100 10.74 7.66 -3.66
C ILE A 100 11.55 8.95 -3.86
N ASN A 101 12.00 9.61 -2.78
CA ASN A 101 12.86 10.80 -2.85
C ASN A 101 12.35 11.94 -3.76
N LYS A 102 11.02 12.11 -3.84
CA LYS A 102 10.36 13.06 -4.76
C LYS A 102 10.73 12.86 -6.24
N ASP A 103 11.24 11.69 -6.60
CA ASP A 103 11.54 11.30 -7.97
C ASP A 103 10.28 10.80 -8.67
N LYS A 104 10.03 11.35 -9.86
CA LYS A 104 8.80 11.07 -10.62
C LYS A 104 8.75 9.66 -11.17
N ALA A 105 9.89 9.11 -11.60
CA ALA A 105 9.97 7.76 -12.13
C ALA A 105 9.76 6.73 -11.01
N ARG A 106 10.42 6.90 -9.85
CA ARG A 106 10.20 6.06 -8.67
C ARG A 106 8.76 6.16 -8.17
N PHE A 107 8.20 7.36 -8.12
CA PHE A 107 6.80 7.54 -7.72
C PHE A 107 5.84 6.83 -8.68
N ARG A 108 6.10 6.89 -9.99
CA ARG A 108 5.31 6.14 -10.98
C ARG A 108 5.33 4.64 -10.71
N VAL A 109 6.51 4.06 -10.45
CA VAL A 109 6.62 2.63 -10.13
C VAL A 109 5.93 2.29 -8.81
N PHE A 110 6.06 3.14 -7.78
CA PHE A 110 5.30 3.00 -6.53
C PHE A 110 3.79 2.94 -6.77
N VAL A 111 3.25 3.82 -7.63
CA VAL A 111 1.82 3.80 -7.99
C VAL A 111 1.44 2.46 -8.64
N GLN A 112 2.26 1.94 -9.55
CA GLN A 112 2.01 0.66 -10.22
C GLN A 112 2.02 -0.52 -9.24
N VAL A 113 2.98 -0.54 -8.31
CA VAL A 113 3.02 -1.54 -7.22
C VAL A 113 1.74 -1.48 -6.40
N PHE A 114 1.32 -0.28 -6.02
CA PHE A 114 0.11 -0.13 -5.21
C PHE A 114 -1.16 -0.48 -5.99
N GLU A 115 -1.23 -0.16 -7.28
CA GLU A 115 -2.32 -0.59 -8.19
C GLU A 115 -2.43 -2.11 -8.27
N ALA A 116 -1.32 -2.82 -8.45
CA ALA A 116 -1.32 -4.27 -8.51
C ALA A 116 -1.84 -4.88 -7.19
N ILE A 117 -1.39 -4.38 -6.04
CA ILE A 117 -1.88 -4.82 -4.73
C ILE A 117 -3.38 -4.55 -4.58
N VAL A 118 -3.87 -3.37 -5.00
CA VAL A 118 -5.30 -3.02 -4.95
C VAL A 118 -6.13 -3.96 -5.84
N ALA A 119 -5.64 -4.28 -7.04
CA ALA A 119 -6.31 -5.18 -7.97
C ALA A 119 -6.45 -6.59 -7.37
N TYR A 120 -5.36 -7.16 -6.87
CA TYR A 120 -5.39 -8.48 -6.21
C TYR A 120 -6.15 -8.46 -4.89
N HIS A 121 -6.08 -7.38 -4.11
CA HIS A 121 -6.93 -7.23 -2.93
C HIS A 121 -8.41 -7.36 -3.30
N LYS A 122 -8.84 -6.69 -4.39
CA LYS A 122 -10.21 -6.78 -4.87
C LYS A 122 -10.60 -8.18 -5.35
N GLU A 123 -9.68 -8.93 -5.95
CA GLU A 123 -9.91 -10.34 -6.34
C GLU A 123 -10.31 -11.22 -5.15
N PHE A 124 -9.69 -11.02 -3.99
CA PHE A 124 -9.89 -11.87 -2.81
C PHE A 124 -10.95 -11.36 -1.80
N VAL A 125 -11.46 -10.14 -1.98
CA VAL A 125 -12.59 -9.63 -1.19
C VAL A 125 -13.87 -10.32 -1.65
N LYS A 126 -14.41 -11.22 -0.83
CA LYS A 126 -15.73 -11.83 -1.03
C LYS A 126 -16.83 -10.77 -0.89
N GLU A 127 -17.84 -10.86 -1.76
CA GLU A 127 -19.09 -10.08 -1.68
C GLU A 127 -19.89 -10.40 -0.40
#